data_AF-A0A7C4HIM2-F1
#
_entry.id   AF-A0A7C4HIM2-F1
#
_cell.length_a   1.000
_cell.length_b   1.000
_cell.length_c   1.000
_cell.angle_alpha   90.00
_cell.angle_beta   90.00
_cell.angle_gamma   90.00
#
_symmetry.space_group_name_H-M   'P 1'
#
loop_
_entity.id
_entity.type
_entity.pdbx_description
1 polymer ?
#
loop_
_entity_poly.entity_id
_entity_poly.type
_entity_poly.pdbx_seq_one_letter_code
_entity_poly.pdbx_strand_id
1 'polypeptide(L)'
;MDHRRGRLIVLLNDTVATLLAGKSASPGKQYDSYIGYILGTGTNTCYIEKNCNIVKNNKLDKGKSQIINIESGDFGRPPRQELDILFDRTT
;
A
#
# COMPACT_ATOMS: atom_id res chain seq x y z
N MET A 1 -1.74 -6.27 40.55
CA MET A 1 -1.17 -6.03 39.20
C MET A 1 -2.28 -6.27 38.18
N ASP A 2 -2.85 -5.19 37.65
CA ASP A 2 -4.00 -5.23 36.75
C ASP A 2 -3.58 -5.71 35.34
N HIS A 3 -4.12 -6.85 34.90
CA HIS A 3 -3.82 -7.48 33.61
C HIS A 3 -4.83 -7.08 32.52
N ARG A 4 -5.71 -6.10 32.74
CA ARG A 4 -6.80 -5.73 31.81
C ARG A 4 -6.50 -4.55 30.90
N ARG A 5 -5.23 -4.18 30.70
CA ARG A 5 -4.88 -3.16 29.71
C ARG A 5 -4.81 -3.82 28.34
N GLY A 6 -5.91 -3.76 27.59
CA GLY A 6 -5.99 -4.28 26.22
C GLY A 6 -4.81 -3.77 25.39
N ARG A 7 -4.08 -4.68 24.74
CA ARG A 7 -2.97 -4.31 23.85
C ARG A 7 -3.55 -3.76 22.56
N LEU A 8 -3.05 -2.59 22.13
CA LEU A 8 -3.32 -2.08 20.79
C LEU A 8 -2.59 -2.98 19.78
N ILE A 9 -3.35 -3.56 18.87
CA ILE A 9 -2.82 -4.36 17.77
C ILE A 9 -3.05 -3.58 16.48
N VAL A 10 -2.02 -3.47 15.66
CA VAL A 10 -2.09 -2.87 14.33
C VAL A 10 -1.61 -3.93 13.33
N LEU A 11 -2.42 -4.15 12.29
CA LEU A 11 -2.07 -5.00 11.17
C LEU A 11 -1.74 -4.11 9.97
N LEU A 12 -0.59 -4.35 9.35
CA LEU A 12 -0.10 -3.58 8.22
C LEU A 12 0.31 -4.53 7.09
N ASN A 13 0.13 -4.08 5.85
CA ASN A 13 0.81 -4.65 4.70
C ASN A 13 2.28 -4.14 4.66
N ASP A 14 3.18 -4.94 4.09
CA ASP A 14 4.62 -4.62 3.98
C ASP A 14 4.89 -3.31 3.22
N THR A 15 4.17 -3.08 2.12
CA THR A 15 4.28 -1.88 1.28
C THR A 15 3.80 -0.64 2.04
N VAL A 16 2.76 -0.77 2.87
CA VAL A 16 2.29 0.28 3.79
C VAL A 16 3.34 0.59 4.85
N ALA A 17 3.97 -0.45 5.42
CA ALA A 17 5.06 -0.28 6.39
C ALA A 17 6.25 0.45 5.77
N THR A 18 6.61 0.15 4.52
CA THR A 18 7.67 0.83 3.76
C THR A 18 7.39 2.32 3.59
N LEU A 19 6.15 2.70 3.22
CA LEU A 19 5.75 4.11 3.12
C LEU A 19 5.90 4.82 4.48
N LEU A 20 5.38 4.22 5.55
CA LEU A 20 5.46 4.79 6.90
C LEU A 20 6.90 4.94 7.38
N ALA A 21 7.77 3.96 7.10
CA ALA A 21 9.19 4.02 7.40
C ALA A 21 9.86 5.17 6.64
N GLY A 22 9.63 5.31 5.33
CA GLY A 22 10.17 6.40 4.52
C GLY A 22 9.74 7.79 5.02
N LYS A 23 8.46 7.92 5.41
CA LYS A 23 7.95 9.15 6.03
C LYS A 23 8.62 9.44 7.38
N SER A 24 8.77 8.43 8.23
CA SER A 24 9.42 8.56 9.55
C SER A 24 10.91 8.88 9.45
N ALA A 25 11.59 8.39 8.41
CA ALA A 25 13.02 8.59 8.18
C ALA A 25 13.36 9.92 7.50
N SER A 26 12.37 10.75 7.19
CA SER A 26 12.56 12.03 6.48
C SER A 26 12.22 13.26 7.35
N PRO A 27 12.70 13.38 8.60
CA PRO A 27 12.41 14.53 9.44
C PRO A 27 12.95 15.81 8.80
N GLY A 28 12.16 16.89 8.85
CA GLY A 28 12.54 18.20 8.31
C GLY A 28 12.46 18.35 6.78
N LYS A 29 12.16 17.28 6.04
CA LYS A 29 11.87 17.36 4.60
C LYS A 29 10.37 17.48 4.38
N GLN A 30 9.95 18.52 3.67
CA GLN A 30 8.57 18.64 3.21
C GLN A 30 8.47 18.05 1.80
N TYR A 31 7.77 16.93 1.71
CA TYR A 31 7.32 16.36 0.45
C TYR A 31 5.80 16.52 0.37
N ASP A 32 5.28 16.70 -0.83
CA ASP A 32 3.82 16.78 -1.05
C ASP A 32 3.11 15.46 -0.70
N SER A 33 3.81 14.33 -0.85
CA SER A 33 3.29 13.00 -0.53
C SER A 33 4.41 11.96 -0.41
N TYR A 34 4.01 10.70 -0.16
CA TYR A 34 4.88 9.53 -0.07
C TYR A 34 4.25 8.34 -0.80
N ILE A 35 5.10 7.49 -1.37
CA ILE A 35 4.72 6.20 -1.94
C ILE A 35 5.49 5.08 -1.21
N GLY A 36 4.83 3.94 -1.04
CA GLY A 36 5.49 2.68 -0.71
C GLY A 36 5.70 1.90 -1.99
N TYR A 37 6.89 1.39 -2.22
CA TYR A 37 7.20 0.58 -3.39
C TYR A 37 8.05 -0.62 -2.97
N ILE A 38 7.55 -1.81 -3.26
CA ILE A 38 8.28 -3.06 -3.12
C ILE A 38 8.63 -3.56 -4.53
N LEU A 39 9.92 -3.81 -4.75
CA LEU A 39 10.45 -4.44 -5.96
C LEU A 39 11.41 -5.56 -5.55
N GLY A 40 10.98 -6.80 -5.71
CA GLY A 40 11.73 -8.00 -5.39
C GLY A 40 11.27 -9.17 -6.24
N THR A 41 11.04 -10.34 -5.64
CA THR A 41 10.42 -11.48 -6.32
C THR A 41 9.00 -11.19 -6.80
N GLY A 42 8.29 -10.32 -6.07
CA GLY A 42 7.05 -9.70 -6.49
C GLY A 42 7.18 -8.17 -6.51
N THR A 43 6.11 -7.50 -6.96
CA THR A 43 6.01 -6.05 -6.91
C THR A 43 4.67 -5.60 -6.33
N ASN A 44 4.71 -4.54 -5.54
CA ASN A 44 3.52 -3.89 -5.02
C ASN A 44 3.78 -2.42 -4.73
N THR A 45 2.72 -1.62 -4.72
CA THR A 45 2.76 -0.18 -4.44
C THR A 45 1.63 0.24 -3.52
N CYS A 46 1.88 1.29 -2.75
CA CYS A 46 0.86 1.98 -1.97
C CYS A 46 1.09 3.50 -1.99
N TYR A 47 0.04 4.27 -1.74
CA TYR A 47 0.10 5.73 -1.70
C TYR A 47 -0.93 6.31 -0.72
N ILE A 48 -0.83 7.61 -0.44
CA ILE A 48 -1.81 8.33 0.38
C ILE A 48 -2.91 8.90 -0.54
N GLU A 49 -4.15 8.45 -0.34
CA GLU A 49 -5.33 8.91 -1.08
C GLU A 49 -6.26 9.73 -0.17
N LYS A 50 -6.85 10.79 -0.72
CA LYS A 50 -7.92 11.56 -0.09
C LYS A 50 -9.18 10.72 -0.03
N ASN A 51 -9.81 10.70 1.13
CA ASN A 51 -11.03 9.91 1.36
C ASN A 51 -12.18 10.31 0.44
N CYS A 52 -12.23 11.56 -0.03
CA CYS A 52 -13.24 11.99 -1.00
C CYS A 52 -13.15 11.26 -2.34
N ASN A 53 -11.99 10.68 -2.70
CA ASN A 53 -11.78 9.92 -3.93
C ASN A 53 -12.05 8.42 -3.74
N ILE A 54 -12.18 7.93 -2.51
CA ILE A 54 -12.43 6.52 -2.20
C ILE A 54 -13.93 6.24 -2.25
N VAL A 55 -14.49 6.21 -3.47
CA VAL A 55 -15.94 6.07 -3.70
C VAL A 55 -16.52 4.72 -3.24
N LYS A 56 -15.67 3.69 -3.08
CA LYS A 56 -16.08 2.36 -2.61
C LYS A 56 -16.58 2.33 -1.16
N ASN A 57 -16.26 3.34 -0.34
CA ASN A 57 -16.73 3.43 1.03
C ASN A 57 -17.22 4.85 1.34
N ASN A 58 -18.54 5.03 1.33
CA ASN A 58 -19.20 6.31 1.55
C ASN A 58 -19.21 6.77 3.03
N LYS A 59 -18.78 5.91 3.98
CA LYS A 59 -18.72 6.24 5.41
C LYS A 59 -17.41 6.94 5.81
N LEU A 60 -16.45 7.05 4.89
CA LEU A 60 -15.19 7.71 5.16
C LEU A 60 -15.38 9.22 5.35
N ASP A 61 -14.66 9.79 6.31
CA ASP A 61 -14.57 11.23 6.50
C ASP A 61 -13.87 11.87 5.29
N LYS A 62 -14.64 12.60 4.46
CA LYS A 62 -14.17 13.21 3.19
C LYS A 62 -13.07 14.26 3.38
N GLY A 63 -12.90 14.81 4.57
CA GLY A 63 -11.85 15.79 4.88
C GLY A 63 -10.47 15.17 5.20
N LYS A 64 -10.38 13.84 5.27
CA LYS A 64 -9.16 13.11 5.65
C LYS A 64 -8.56 12.32 4.48
N SER A 65 -7.44 11.67 4.74
CA SER A 65 -6.75 10.77 3.82
C SER A 65 -6.36 9.47 4.52
N GLN A 66 -6.11 8.41 3.76
CA GLN A 66 -5.58 7.15 4.24
C GLN A 66 -4.64 6.51 3.21
N ILE A 67 -3.86 5.52 3.63
CA ILE A 67 -2.99 4.77 2.71
C ILE A 67 -3.84 3.74 1.96
N ILE A 68 -3.71 3.70 0.64
CA ILE A 68 -4.27 2.66 -0.23
C ILE A 68 -3.14 1.75 -0.66
N ASN A 69 -3.22 0.48 -0.26
CA ASN A 69 -2.47 -0.59 -0.87
C ASN A 69 -3.11 -0.91 -2.24
N ILE A 70 -2.33 -0.79 -3.31
CA ILE A 70 -2.84 -0.88 -4.68
C ILE A 70 -2.95 -2.32 -5.15
N GLU A 71 -2.10 -3.23 -4.63
CA GLU A 71 -1.89 -4.56 -5.24
C GLU A 71 -1.47 -4.45 -6.71
N SER A 72 -0.50 -3.58 -6.99
CA SER A 72 -0.12 -3.21 -8.36
C SER A 72 0.54 -4.34 -9.15
N GLY A 73 0.88 -5.46 -8.51
CA GLY A 73 1.33 -6.68 -9.21
C GLY A 73 0.27 -7.27 -10.13
N ASP A 74 -1.01 -7.01 -9.87
CA ASP A 74 -2.14 -7.43 -10.72
C ASP A 74 -2.62 -6.32 -11.67
N PHE A 75 -1.82 -5.27 -11.87
CA PHE A 75 -2.12 -4.25 -12.86
C PHE A 75 -2.17 -4.87 -14.27
N GLY A 76 -3.11 -4.39 -15.09
CA GLY A 76 -3.37 -4.90 -16.45
C GLY A 76 -2.08 -5.28 -17.15
N ARG A 77 -1.92 -6.60 -17.36
CA ARG A 77 -0.63 -7.22 -17.71
C ARG A 77 0.00 -6.49 -18.90
N PRO A 78 1.31 -6.23 -18.88
CA PRO A 78 2.00 -5.67 -20.05
C PRO A 78 1.80 -6.61 -21.25
N PRO A 79 2.06 -6.14 -22.50
CA PRO A 79 2.03 -7.00 -23.67
C PRO A 79 2.80 -8.28 -23.40
N ARG A 80 2.10 -9.42 -23.50
CA ARG A 80 2.65 -10.73 -23.19
C ARG A 80 3.09 -11.40 -24.48
N GLN A 81 4.32 -11.88 -24.51
CA GLN A 81 4.80 -12.73 -25.59
C GLN A 81 4.49 -14.20 -25.29
N GLU A 82 4.74 -15.08 -26.25
CA GLU A 82 4.50 -16.51 -26.11
C GLU A 82 5.19 -17.09 -24.87
N LEU A 83 6.43 -16.69 -24.59
CA LEU A 83 7.17 -17.10 -23.40
C LEU A 83 6.47 -16.70 -22.10
N ASP A 84 5.96 -15.46 -22.00
CA ASP A 84 5.23 -14.98 -20.82
C ASP A 84 3.91 -15.72 -20.61
N ILE A 85 3.26 -16.15 -21.70
CA ILE A 85 2.01 -16.93 -21.67
C ILE A 85 2.29 -18.36 -21.23
N LEU A 86 3.33 -18.98 -21.78
CA LEU A 86 3.71 -20.34 -21.42
C LEU A 86 4.14 -20.42 -19.96
N PHE A 87 4.98 -19.49 -19.49
CA PHE A 87 5.46 -19.48 -18.11
C PHE A 87 4.30 -19.34 -17.10
N ASP A 88 3.42 -18.36 -17.27
CA ASP A 88 2.24 -18.14 -16.41
C ASP A 88 1.25 -19.31 -16.39
N ARG A 89 1.24 -20.18 -17.41
CA ARG A 89 0.42 -21.41 -17.40
C ARG A 89 1.04 -22.55 -16.61
N THR A 90 2.32 -22.47 -16.26
CA THR A 90 3.03 -23.49 -15.47
C THR A 90 2.94 -23.26 -13.96
N THR A 91 2.35 -22.14 -13.55
CA THR A 91 2.21 -21.68 -12.16
C THR A 91 0.77 -21.34 -11.86
#